data_AF-A0A952NF17-F1
#
_entry.id   AF-A0A952NF17-F1
#
_cell.length_a   1.000
_cell.length_b   1.000
_cell.length_c   1.000
_cell.angle_alpha   90.00
_cell.angle_beta   90.00
_cell.angle_gamma   90.00
#
_symmetry.space_group_name_H-M   'P 1'
#
loop_
_entity.id
_entity.type
_entity.pdbx_description
1 polymer ?
#
loop_
_entity_poly.entity_id
_entity_poly.type
_entity_poly.pdbx_seq_one_letter_code
_entity_poly.pdbx_strand_id
1 'polypeptide(L)'
;MRHHGHLILICSAVFSLSFLGLPTAFGQTKSQPRYISKDDQDLTIKTVTMAPFTDNLSGIYAKPLTEHLRARLGNDPRWSLVPFPERPVKTEKLDADPNEVLRILRESKADALLAGRLLKGPAGISLQMALYTGPAGQPLVIEEAEEKIRFETDYLKSLVDATLLRLRQRLPYQATVVSRRGQQVTINLGGNSGLREGTDVDVVQILKVHRHPKLNFMIAADKEILGKVRISKADEELSFGDIVFEKEAALIAPGMKVFSAPPVVYPGSNAIADRADKDVAFGDKPVEWLPENAPQFGRVQIMAGIGQYTQAATLIPDGSIEGSNGFTPNLGIMGEGWLNRDWWIGFDLRQSAFSINNGLANSSPGKLNMSLSKYTVSGGYNFLLGDDFFGPKIQLGLGLGKFSARVDESAPVAFSNMEYGGTVIGFAFNTPVDALSLWDIGAKFKYYFSPGVSESVSSGDRKSVSANDFSFMIAKRVRQNFRYVGEFNMEYYNSDFDGGGARPATSASHRVTTLMAGLEYLF
;
A
#
# COMPACT_ATOMS: atom_id res chain seq x y z
N MET A 1 40.01 -52.28 -29.38
CA MET A 1 39.95 -51.33 -28.24
C MET A 1 40.40 -49.94 -28.72
N ARG A 2 39.45 -49.11 -29.18
CA ARG A 2 39.59 -47.69 -29.56
C ARG A 2 38.20 -47.14 -29.94
N HIS A 3 38.10 -45.81 -30.01
CA HIS A 3 37.03 -44.95 -30.57
C HIS A 3 35.89 -44.44 -29.67
N HIS A 4 35.89 -43.10 -29.55
CA HIS A 4 34.76 -42.14 -29.50
C HIS A 4 33.79 -42.17 -28.29
N GLY A 5 33.19 -41.04 -27.89
CA GLY A 5 33.31 -39.65 -28.39
C GLY A 5 32.35 -38.70 -27.65
N HIS A 6 32.63 -37.38 -27.66
CA HIS A 6 31.82 -36.36 -26.97
C HIS A 6 30.41 -36.16 -27.58
N LEU A 7 29.39 -35.98 -26.72
CA LEU A 7 28.16 -35.16 -26.85
C LEU A 7 27.31 -35.39 -25.57
N ILE A 8 26.45 -34.52 -25.02
CA ILE A 8 26.07 -33.10 -25.22
C ILE A 8 26.17 -32.39 -23.84
N LEU A 9 26.49 -31.09 -23.78
CA LEU A 9 26.23 -30.23 -22.60
C LEU A 9 25.71 -28.86 -23.09
N ILE A 10 24.39 -28.75 -23.26
CA ILE A 10 23.72 -27.55 -23.79
C ILE A 10 22.37 -27.38 -23.06
N CYS A 11 22.28 -26.48 -22.08
CA CYS A 11 21.02 -25.85 -21.64
C CYS A 11 21.17 -24.64 -20.68
N SER A 12 22.25 -23.85 -20.81
CA SER A 12 22.54 -22.72 -19.89
C SER A 12 23.01 -21.45 -20.61
N ALA A 13 22.44 -21.14 -21.78
CA ALA A 13 22.93 -20.04 -22.63
C ALA A 13 21.83 -19.33 -23.47
N VAL A 14 20.66 -19.04 -22.90
CA VAL A 14 19.65 -18.14 -23.51
C VAL A 14 18.98 -17.24 -22.46
N PHE A 15 19.75 -16.38 -21.78
CA PHE A 15 19.20 -15.17 -21.11
C PHE A 15 20.32 -14.15 -20.81
N SER A 16 21.12 -13.80 -21.82
CA SER A 16 22.35 -13.00 -21.64
C SER A 16 22.71 -12.16 -22.86
N LEU A 17 21.80 -11.31 -23.33
CA LEU A 17 22.14 -10.27 -24.32
C LEU A 17 21.41 -8.96 -23.99
N SER A 18 22.12 -7.85 -24.18
CA SER A 18 21.60 -6.47 -24.19
C SER A 18 21.19 -5.84 -22.84
N PHE A 19 22.15 -5.45 -22.00
CA PHE A 19 22.13 -4.15 -21.26
C PHE A 19 23.52 -3.80 -20.68
N LEU A 20 24.54 -3.70 -21.55
CA LEU A 20 25.84 -3.08 -21.22
C LEU A 20 25.91 -1.66 -21.80
N GLY A 21 25.03 -0.80 -21.28
CA GLY A 21 25.19 0.64 -21.37
C GLY A 21 25.46 1.17 -19.96
N LEU A 22 26.72 1.35 -19.59
CA LEU A 22 27.09 2.04 -18.35
C LEU A 22 26.74 3.53 -18.52
N PRO A 23 25.75 4.09 -17.81
CA PRO A 23 25.55 5.53 -17.83
C PRO A 23 26.74 6.17 -17.10
N THR A 24 27.53 6.96 -17.83
CA THR A 24 28.41 7.92 -17.20
C THR A 24 27.55 8.89 -16.41
N ALA A 25 27.59 8.76 -15.08
CA ALA A 25 26.79 9.57 -14.17
C ALA A 25 27.31 11.01 -14.14
N PHE A 26 26.96 11.78 -15.17
CA PHE A 26 26.98 13.22 -15.10
C PHE A 26 26.08 13.64 -13.94
N GLY A 27 26.69 14.14 -12.88
CA GLY A 27 26.01 14.74 -11.74
C GLY A 27 25.32 16.04 -12.14
N GLN A 28 24.26 15.94 -12.95
CA GLN A 28 23.25 16.98 -13.02
C GLN A 28 22.71 17.13 -11.59
N THR A 29 23.01 18.27 -10.98
CA THR A 29 22.28 18.80 -9.83
C THR A 29 20.86 19.11 -10.28
N LYS A 30 20.05 18.04 -10.46
CA LYS A 30 18.62 18.14 -10.71
C LYS A 30 18.05 19.08 -9.64
N SER A 31 17.52 20.22 -10.09
CA SER A 31 16.86 21.17 -9.22
C SER A 31 15.83 20.42 -8.40
N GLN A 32 16.03 20.34 -7.08
CA GLN A 32 15.14 19.57 -6.23
C GLN A 32 13.71 20.11 -6.40
N PRO A 33 12.73 19.22 -6.66
CA PRO A 33 11.35 19.63 -6.85
C PRO A 33 10.87 20.31 -5.57
N ARG A 34 10.64 21.62 -5.66
CA ARG A 34 10.19 22.45 -4.55
C ARG A 34 8.78 22.92 -4.84
N TYR A 35 7.82 22.25 -4.21
CA TYR A 35 6.44 22.73 -4.20
C TYR A 35 6.39 24.09 -3.49
N ILE A 36 5.87 25.11 -4.17
CA ILE A 36 5.75 26.48 -3.65
C ILE A 36 4.26 26.83 -3.60
N SER A 37 3.71 26.85 -2.39
CA SER A 37 2.43 27.48 -2.09
C SER A 37 2.69 28.89 -1.54
N LYS A 38 1.92 29.88 -2.02
CA LYS A 38 2.00 31.24 -1.50
C LYS A 38 1.48 31.29 -0.06
N ASP A 39 0.35 30.66 0.21
CA ASP A 39 -0.23 30.56 1.55
C ASP A 39 0.73 29.86 2.53
N ASP A 40 1.53 28.90 2.06
CA ASP A 40 2.57 28.27 2.88
C ASP A 40 3.72 29.24 3.22
N GLN A 41 4.18 30.05 2.25
CA GLN A 41 5.19 31.08 2.49
C GLN A 41 4.68 32.14 3.46
N ASP A 42 3.47 32.64 3.23
CA ASP A 42 2.75 33.65 4.02
C ASP A 42 2.53 33.22 5.49
N LEU A 43 2.53 31.91 5.76
CA LEU A 43 2.46 31.30 7.09
C LEU A 43 3.81 30.97 7.73
N THR A 44 4.95 31.27 7.10
CA THR A 44 6.28 30.87 7.61
C THR A 44 6.80 31.88 8.63
N ILE A 45 6.28 31.82 9.85
CA ILE A 45 6.66 32.73 10.95
C ILE A 45 7.94 32.22 11.63
N LYS A 46 9.04 32.97 11.53
CA LYS A 46 10.31 32.72 12.25
C LYS A 46 10.58 33.79 13.31
N THR A 47 10.21 35.02 13.01
CA THR A 47 10.43 36.20 13.84
C THR A 47 9.09 36.80 14.26
N VAL A 48 8.98 37.15 15.53
CA VAL A 48 7.78 37.76 16.12
C VAL A 48 8.19 39.04 16.82
N THR A 49 7.47 40.13 16.58
CA THR A 49 7.51 41.31 17.45
C THR A 49 6.25 41.34 18.31
N MET A 50 6.32 41.99 19.47
CA MET A 50 5.22 42.01 20.43
C MET A 50 4.87 43.44 20.82
N ALA A 51 3.63 43.84 20.53
CA ALA A 51 3.10 45.11 20.99
C ALA A 51 2.94 45.12 22.52
N PRO A 52 3.07 46.28 23.18
CA PRO A 52 2.66 46.42 24.58
C PRO A 52 1.20 45.99 24.75
N PHE A 53 0.89 45.31 25.85
CA PHE A 53 -0.50 45.07 26.22
C PHE A 53 -1.24 46.39 26.43
N THR A 54 -2.55 46.36 26.19
CA THR A 54 -3.47 47.42 26.64
C THR A 54 -4.44 46.87 27.64
N ASP A 55 -4.75 47.67 28.66
CA ASP A 55 -5.87 47.43 29.58
C ASP A 55 -6.76 48.67 29.71
N ASN A 56 -8.01 48.46 30.13
CA ASN A 56 -8.96 49.56 30.43
C ASN A 56 -8.84 50.07 31.88
N LEU A 57 -7.70 49.85 32.54
CA LEU A 57 -7.43 50.12 33.95
C LEU A 57 -6.15 50.96 34.13
N SER A 58 -5.90 51.88 33.19
CA SER A 58 -4.76 52.82 33.21
C SER A 58 -3.37 52.16 33.19
N GLY A 59 -3.25 50.94 32.67
CA GLY A 59 -1.98 50.24 32.46
C GLY A 59 -1.48 49.42 33.66
N ILE A 60 -2.31 49.26 34.70
CA ILE A 60 -1.97 48.51 35.93
C ILE A 60 -1.52 47.07 35.62
N TYR A 61 -2.16 46.41 34.66
CA TYR A 61 -1.85 45.04 34.26
C TYR A 61 -1.04 44.97 32.97
N ALA A 62 -1.18 45.97 32.09
CA ALA A 62 -0.50 46.04 30.80
C ALA A 62 1.01 45.83 30.92
N LYS A 63 1.70 46.56 31.81
CA LYS A 63 3.15 46.45 31.97
C LYS A 63 3.60 45.05 32.44
N PRO A 64 3.15 44.51 33.59
CA PRO A 64 3.61 43.19 34.06
C PRO A 64 3.24 42.04 33.13
N LEU A 65 2.09 42.11 32.42
CA LEU A 65 1.72 41.09 31.43
C LEU A 65 2.58 41.19 30.15
N THR A 66 2.95 42.40 29.72
CA THR A 66 3.90 42.61 28.63
C THR A 66 5.27 42.05 28.97
N GLU A 67 5.78 42.31 30.18
CA GLU A 67 7.08 41.81 30.62
C GLU A 67 7.11 40.29 30.73
N HIS A 68 6.03 39.68 31.28
CA HIS A 68 5.85 38.23 31.34
C HIS A 68 5.80 37.59 29.94
N LEU A 69 4.95 38.07 29.04
CA LEU A 69 4.84 37.51 27.69
C LEU A 69 6.13 37.70 26.89
N ARG A 70 6.83 38.83 27.07
CA ARG A 70 8.14 39.06 26.46
C ARG A 70 9.16 38.02 26.91
N ALA A 71 9.24 37.75 28.21
CA ALA A 71 10.13 36.71 28.76
C ALA A 71 9.74 35.32 28.25
N ARG A 72 8.44 35.02 28.13
CA ARG A 72 7.97 33.72 27.62
C ARG A 72 8.31 33.51 26.14
N LEU A 73 8.15 34.54 25.30
CA LEU A 73 8.51 34.54 23.88
C LEU A 73 10.03 34.51 23.64
N GLY A 74 10.82 35.20 24.49
CA GLY A 74 12.28 35.15 24.41
C GLY A 74 12.87 33.75 24.65
N ASN A 75 12.11 32.89 25.32
CA ASN A 75 12.42 31.49 25.59
C ASN A 75 11.54 30.52 24.76
N ASP A 76 11.03 30.93 23.58
CA ASP A 76 10.27 30.04 22.70
C ASP A 76 11.16 29.52 21.55
N PRO A 77 11.41 28.19 21.43
CA PRO A 77 12.27 27.61 20.40
C PRO A 77 11.68 27.70 18.98
N ARG A 78 10.42 28.15 18.84
CA ARG A 78 9.73 28.30 17.55
C ARG A 78 9.88 29.70 16.96
N TRP A 79 10.05 30.73 17.79
CA TRP A 79 9.97 32.13 17.39
C TRP A 79 11.11 32.96 17.97
N SER A 80 11.88 33.62 17.10
CA SER A 80 12.84 34.63 17.53
C SER A 80 12.11 35.95 17.81
N LEU A 81 12.12 36.39 19.07
CA LEU A 81 11.56 37.68 19.45
C LEU A 81 12.46 38.83 18.95
N VAL A 82 11.90 39.74 18.15
CA VAL A 82 12.57 40.97 17.70
C VAL A 82 12.01 42.22 18.37
N PRO A 83 12.82 43.30 18.57
CA PRO A 83 12.37 44.52 19.22
C PRO A 83 11.11 45.13 18.57
N PHE A 84 10.24 45.70 19.40
CA PHE A 84 9.11 46.51 18.94
C PHE A 84 9.58 47.95 18.67
N PRO A 85 9.13 48.62 17.60
CA PRO A 85 9.57 49.97 17.29
C PRO A 85 9.19 50.97 18.39
N GLU A 86 10.12 51.85 18.75
CA GLU A 86 9.95 52.87 19.81
C GLU A 86 9.02 54.00 19.37
N ARG A 87 7.71 53.73 19.35
CA ARG A 87 6.70 54.70 18.93
C ARG A 87 5.35 54.48 19.64
N PRO A 88 4.54 55.53 19.85
CA PRO A 88 3.21 55.40 20.42
C PRO A 88 2.24 54.73 19.42
N VAL A 89 1.92 53.46 19.65
CA VAL A 89 0.91 52.70 18.89
C VAL A 89 -0.36 52.54 19.72
N LYS A 90 -1.53 52.81 19.11
CA LYS A 90 -2.83 52.50 19.72
C LYS A 90 -3.20 51.06 19.39
N THR A 91 -2.71 50.11 20.19
CA THR A 91 -2.83 48.66 19.98
C THR A 91 -4.29 48.20 19.86
N GLU A 92 -5.22 48.86 20.57
CA GLU A 92 -6.67 48.64 20.47
C GLU A 92 -7.26 48.88 19.06
N LYS A 93 -6.50 49.48 18.14
CA LYS A 93 -6.92 49.75 16.76
C LYS A 93 -6.29 48.82 15.72
N LEU A 94 -5.41 47.89 16.10
CA LEU A 94 -4.68 47.04 15.15
C LEU A 94 -5.61 46.15 14.31
N ASP A 95 -6.72 45.65 14.88
CA ASP A 95 -7.74 44.90 14.14
C ASP A 95 -8.44 45.73 13.05
N ALA A 96 -8.49 47.06 13.22
CA ALA A 96 -9.16 48.00 12.31
C ALA A 96 -8.19 48.69 11.33
N ASP A 97 -6.88 48.58 11.54
CA ASP A 97 -5.86 49.21 10.71
C ASP A 97 -4.73 48.23 10.31
N PRO A 98 -4.96 47.39 9.28
CA PRO A 98 -3.93 46.48 8.76
C PRO A 98 -2.69 47.21 8.22
N ASN A 99 -2.81 48.48 7.78
CA ASN A 99 -1.66 49.25 7.31
C ASN A 99 -0.72 49.60 8.46
N GLU A 100 -1.27 49.87 9.64
CA GLU A 100 -0.47 50.09 10.85
C GLU A 100 0.28 48.82 11.26
N VAL A 101 -0.37 47.66 11.21
CA VAL A 101 0.28 46.36 11.42
C VAL A 101 1.41 46.14 10.42
N LEU A 102 1.16 46.31 9.12
CA LEU A 102 2.19 46.20 8.07
C LEU A 102 3.37 47.14 8.29
N ARG A 103 3.10 48.36 8.79
CA ARG A 103 4.13 49.35 9.10
C ARG A 103 5.01 48.90 10.27
N ILE A 104 4.41 48.39 11.36
CA ILE A 104 5.14 47.81 12.50
C ILE A 104 6.03 46.66 12.06
N LEU A 105 5.50 45.72 11.25
CA LEU A 105 6.23 44.54 10.80
C LEU A 105 7.44 44.89 9.91
N ARG A 106 7.30 45.89 9.02
CA ARG A 106 8.42 46.39 8.21
C ARG A 106 9.48 47.10 9.05
N GLU A 107 9.08 47.89 10.04
CA GLU A 107 10.00 48.62 10.93
C GLU A 107 10.78 47.67 11.85
N SER A 108 10.13 46.67 12.44
CA SER A 108 10.76 45.65 13.29
C SER A 108 11.48 44.54 12.52
N LYS A 109 11.21 44.41 11.21
CA LYS A 109 11.62 43.27 10.36
C LYS A 109 11.11 41.92 10.89
N ALA A 110 9.89 41.91 11.44
CA ALA A 110 9.24 40.70 11.94
C ALA A 110 8.31 40.07 10.88
N ASP A 111 8.19 38.74 10.88
CA ASP A 111 7.22 38.01 10.07
C ASP A 111 5.78 38.16 10.63
N ALA A 112 5.68 38.24 11.95
CA ALA A 112 4.41 38.36 12.67
C ALA A 112 4.44 39.32 13.87
N LEU A 113 3.26 39.84 14.23
CA LEU A 113 3.03 40.74 15.35
C LEU A 113 2.08 40.05 16.33
N LEU A 114 2.46 39.97 17.59
CA LEU A 114 1.57 39.54 18.66
C LEU A 114 1.08 40.77 19.44
N ALA A 115 -0.23 40.88 19.65
CA ALA A 115 -0.84 41.90 20.49
C ALA A 115 -1.78 41.27 21.53
N GLY A 116 -1.82 41.86 22.72
CA GLY A 116 -2.68 41.42 23.83
C GLY A 116 -3.54 42.57 24.36
N ARG A 117 -4.80 42.29 24.68
CA ARG A 117 -5.74 43.25 25.27
C ARG A 117 -6.44 42.62 26.46
N LEU A 118 -6.45 43.34 27.57
CA LEU A 118 -7.16 42.97 28.79
C LEU A 118 -8.33 43.93 29.02
N LEU A 119 -9.54 43.40 29.19
CA LEU A 119 -10.74 44.18 29.43
C LEU A 119 -11.40 43.71 30.72
N LYS A 120 -11.40 44.55 31.76
CA LYS A 120 -12.23 44.35 32.95
C LYS A 120 -13.63 44.92 32.69
N GLY A 121 -14.61 44.04 32.61
CA GLY A 121 -16.03 44.36 32.53
C GLY A 121 -16.79 43.99 33.81
N PRO A 122 -18.11 44.17 33.85
CA PRO A 122 -18.94 43.78 35.00
C PRO A 122 -19.02 42.25 35.19
N ALA A 123 -18.76 41.47 34.13
CA ALA A 123 -18.76 40.01 34.16
C ALA A 123 -17.41 39.38 34.57
N GLY A 124 -16.35 40.19 34.76
CA GLY A 124 -14.99 39.72 35.04
C GLY A 124 -13.93 40.35 34.14
N ILE A 125 -12.86 39.60 33.88
CA ILE A 125 -11.79 39.92 32.93
C ILE A 125 -11.99 39.13 31.64
N SER A 126 -11.87 39.81 30.50
CA SER A 126 -11.64 39.20 29.19
C SER A 126 -10.20 39.49 28.75
N LEU A 127 -9.46 38.45 28.39
CA LEU A 127 -8.14 38.53 27.76
C LEU A 127 -8.30 38.12 26.30
N GLN A 128 -7.92 39.00 25.38
CA GLN A 128 -7.83 38.74 23.95
C GLN A 128 -6.37 38.77 23.51
N MET A 129 -5.96 37.81 22.70
CA MET A 129 -4.64 37.77 22.06
C MET A 129 -4.80 37.55 20.56
N ALA A 130 -4.16 38.40 19.76
CA ALA A 130 -4.20 38.32 18.30
C ALA A 130 -2.77 38.24 17.73
N LEU A 131 -2.56 37.31 16.81
CA LEU A 131 -1.33 37.15 16.04
C LEU A 131 -1.61 37.56 14.59
N TYR A 132 -0.92 38.60 14.12
CA TYR A 132 -1.05 39.16 12.77
C TYR A 132 0.15 38.78 11.91
N THR A 133 -0.01 38.73 10.59
CA THR A 133 1.03 38.29 9.64
C THR A 133 1.37 39.31 8.56
N GLY A 134 2.64 39.33 8.15
CA GLY A 134 3.24 40.29 7.20
C GLY A 134 2.62 40.45 5.80
N PRO A 135 1.96 39.45 5.18
CA PRO A 135 1.47 39.61 3.80
C PRO A 135 0.29 40.57 3.66
N ALA A 136 -0.58 40.63 4.67
CA ALA A 136 -1.84 41.39 4.63
C ALA A 136 -2.06 42.32 5.83
N GLY A 137 -1.25 42.22 6.90
CA GLY A 137 -1.47 42.95 8.15
C GLY A 137 -2.73 42.53 8.92
N GLN A 138 -3.41 41.48 8.45
CA GLN A 138 -4.63 40.96 9.03
C GLN A 138 -4.31 39.97 10.16
N PRO A 139 -5.23 39.77 11.13
CA PRO A 139 -5.11 38.70 12.10
C PRO A 139 -5.04 37.34 11.38
N LEU A 140 -4.13 36.49 11.83
CA LEU A 140 -4.06 35.08 11.45
C LEU A 140 -4.85 34.24 12.46
N VAL A 141 -4.58 34.40 13.76
CA VAL A 141 -5.30 33.72 14.85
C VAL A 141 -5.69 34.75 15.91
N ILE A 142 -6.90 34.61 16.45
CA ILE A 142 -7.37 35.33 17.63
C ILE A 142 -7.80 34.29 18.66
N GLU A 143 -7.33 34.43 19.90
CA GLU A 143 -7.77 33.67 21.06
C GLU A 143 -8.33 34.60 22.13
N GLU A 144 -9.36 34.12 22.81
CA GLU A 144 -10.02 34.83 23.90
C GLU A 144 -10.11 33.93 25.14
N ALA A 145 -10.05 34.54 26.31
CA ALA A 145 -10.17 33.90 27.61
C ALA A 145 -11.01 34.78 28.52
N GLU A 146 -11.99 34.20 29.20
CA GLU A 146 -12.80 34.90 30.20
C GLU A 146 -12.54 34.33 31.59
N GLU A 147 -12.31 35.21 32.56
CA GLU A 147 -12.19 34.89 33.98
C GLU A 147 -13.21 35.74 34.75
N LYS A 148 -14.02 35.12 35.61
CA LYS A 148 -15.14 35.82 36.27
C LYS A 148 -14.77 36.41 37.63
N ILE A 149 -13.80 35.83 38.35
CA ILE A 149 -13.63 36.06 39.79
C ILE A 149 -12.20 36.49 40.16
N ARG A 150 -11.17 36.07 39.41
CA ARG A 150 -9.76 36.27 39.79
C ARG A 150 -9.12 37.46 39.06
N PHE A 151 -8.58 38.40 39.84
CA PHE A 151 -7.94 39.65 39.36
C PHE A 151 -6.45 39.76 39.77
N GLU A 152 -5.88 38.68 40.32
CA GLU A 152 -4.49 38.62 40.78
C GLU A 152 -3.52 38.58 39.60
N THR A 153 -2.46 39.38 39.63
CA THR A 153 -1.52 39.52 38.51
C THR A 153 -0.87 38.19 38.11
N ASP A 154 -0.55 37.32 39.06
CA ASP A 154 0.08 36.02 38.78
C ASP A 154 -0.90 35.00 38.19
N TYR A 155 -2.19 35.09 38.55
CA TYR A 155 -3.24 34.35 37.85
C TYR A 155 -3.38 34.83 36.40
N LEU A 156 -3.32 36.15 36.16
CA LEU A 156 -3.39 36.71 34.81
C LEU A 156 -2.17 36.37 33.94
N LYS A 157 -0.96 36.26 34.52
CA LYS A 157 0.20 35.68 33.82
C LYS A 157 -0.07 34.25 33.36
N SER A 158 -0.64 33.43 34.25
CA SER A 158 -1.01 32.04 33.95
C SER A 158 -2.10 31.96 32.86
N LEU A 159 -3.06 32.89 32.87
CA LEU A 159 -4.08 33.03 31.82
C LEU A 159 -3.49 33.44 30.47
N VAL A 160 -2.46 34.31 30.47
CA VAL A 160 -1.68 34.66 29.26
C VAL A 160 -0.92 33.45 28.73
N ASP A 161 -0.26 32.65 29.57
CA ASP A 161 0.44 31.44 29.14
C ASP A 161 -0.52 30.40 28.53
N ALA A 162 -1.68 30.17 29.15
CA ALA A 162 -2.71 29.27 28.64
C ALA A 162 -3.31 29.77 27.31
N THR A 163 -3.47 31.08 27.15
CA THR A 163 -4.01 31.70 25.92
C THR A 163 -2.98 31.71 24.79
N LEU A 164 -1.70 31.94 25.10
CA LEU A 164 -0.58 31.75 24.16
C LEU A 164 -0.46 30.30 23.69
N LEU A 165 -0.69 29.33 24.58
CA LEU A 165 -0.69 27.91 24.21
C LEU A 165 -1.83 27.57 23.24
N ARG A 166 -3.07 27.99 23.54
CA ARG A 166 -4.22 27.82 22.63
C ARG A 166 -4.00 28.50 21.28
N LEU A 167 -3.43 29.70 21.28
CA LEU A 167 -3.14 30.46 20.06
C LEU A 167 -2.14 29.71 19.17
N ARG A 168 -1.08 29.14 19.76
CA ARG A 168 -0.11 28.30 19.03
C ARG A 168 -0.72 26.98 18.56
N GLN A 169 -1.64 26.38 19.30
CA GLN A 169 -2.35 25.17 18.90
C GLN A 169 -3.31 25.37 17.71
N ARG A 170 -3.82 26.60 17.53
CA ARG A 170 -4.65 26.97 16.37
C ARG A 170 -3.86 27.20 15.07
N LEU A 171 -2.53 27.29 15.11
CA LEU A 171 -1.72 27.37 13.89
C LEU A 171 -1.82 26.05 13.09
N PRO A 172 -1.71 26.10 11.75
CA PRO A 172 -1.91 24.89 10.94
C PRO A 172 -0.69 23.96 10.97
N TYR A 173 0.37 24.36 11.67
CA TYR A 173 1.59 23.60 11.95
C TYR A 173 2.04 23.91 13.38
N GLN A 174 2.87 23.04 13.95
CA GLN A 174 3.37 23.21 15.32
C GLN A 174 4.87 23.52 15.35
N ALA A 175 5.63 23.06 14.36
CA ALA A 175 7.07 23.25 14.28
C ALA A 175 7.54 23.26 12.83
N THR A 176 8.86 23.32 12.65
CA THR A 176 9.54 23.31 11.36
C THR A 176 10.74 22.37 11.38
N VAL A 177 11.11 21.85 10.21
CA VAL A 177 12.39 21.17 10.00
C VAL A 177 13.50 22.21 10.09
N VAL A 178 14.40 22.08 11.06
CA VAL A 178 15.54 22.98 11.28
C VAL A 178 16.69 22.63 10.35
N SER A 179 16.99 21.34 10.20
CA SER A 179 18.09 20.84 9.39
C SER A 179 17.81 19.42 8.89
N ARG A 180 18.53 19.02 7.84
CA ARG A 180 18.50 17.67 7.26
C ARG A 180 19.92 17.20 6.95
N ARG A 181 20.22 15.93 7.25
CA ARG A 181 21.47 15.24 6.91
C ARG A 181 21.14 13.84 6.40
N GLY A 182 21.04 13.69 5.08
CA GLY A 182 20.63 12.41 4.47
C GLY A 182 19.18 12.07 4.79
N GLN A 183 18.96 10.97 5.52
CA GLN A 183 17.63 10.56 6.02
C GLN A 183 17.29 11.13 7.41
N GLN A 184 18.26 11.73 8.11
CA GLN A 184 18.03 12.33 9.42
C GLN A 184 17.58 13.78 9.30
N VAL A 185 16.64 14.19 10.15
CA VAL A 185 16.17 15.57 10.28
C VAL A 185 16.14 16.00 11.75
N THR A 186 16.31 17.31 11.96
CA THR A 186 16.10 17.96 13.27
C THR A 186 14.87 18.85 13.18
N ILE A 187 14.01 18.81 14.18
CA ILE A 187 12.72 19.52 14.24
C ILE A 187 12.68 20.36 15.52
N ASN A 188 12.19 21.60 15.47
CA ASN A 188 12.00 22.44 16.67
C ASN A 188 10.68 22.13 17.40
N LEU A 189 10.51 20.85 17.72
CA LEU A 189 9.46 20.28 18.54
C LEU A 189 10.12 19.22 19.42
N GLY A 190 9.82 19.20 20.73
CA GLY A 190 10.45 18.29 21.68
C GLY A 190 9.46 17.64 22.65
N GLY A 191 10.00 17.00 23.68
CA GLY A 191 9.24 16.33 24.74
C GLY A 191 8.26 17.23 25.48
N ASN A 192 8.55 18.54 25.59
CA ASN A 192 7.63 19.54 26.15
C ASN A 192 6.34 19.71 25.31
N SER A 193 6.31 19.21 24.08
CA SER A 193 5.12 19.15 23.20
C SER A 193 4.51 17.75 23.11
N GLY A 194 4.96 16.80 23.95
CA GLY A 194 4.44 15.43 24.01
C GLY A 194 5.10 14.43 23.06
N LEU A 195 6.13 14.83 22.30
CA LEU A 195 6.88 13.90 21.45
C LEU A 195 7.69 12.89 22.29
N ARG A 196 7.78 11.67 21.77
CA ARG A 196 8.59 10.56 22.34
C ARG A 196 9.30 9.82 21.21
N GLU A 197 10.34 9.08 21.56
CA GLU A 197 10.95 8.11 20.64
C GLU A 197 9.89 7.14 20.08
N GLY A 198 9.97 6.85 18.78
CA GLY A 198 8.99 6.06 18.03
C GLY A 198 7.75 6.83 17.55
N THR A 199 7.56 8.09 17.96
CA THR A 199 6.42 8.92 17.47
C THR A 199 6.63 9.26 15.99
N ASP A 200 5.60 9.09 15.16
CA ASP A 200 5.59 9.58 13.79
C ASP A 200 5.01 11.00 13.72
N VAL A 201 5.69 11.91 13.03
CA VAL A 201 5.21 13.27 12.73
C VAL A 201 5.18 13.53 11.23
N ASP A 202 4.19 14.30 10.79
CA ASP A 202 3.96 14.57 9.37
C ASP A 202 4.63 15.89 8.96
N VAL A 203 5.40 15.86 7.88
CA VAL A 203 5.91 17.06 7.21
C VAL A 203 4.88 17.51 6.18
N VAL A 204 4.36 18.72 6.35
CA VAL A 204 3.20 19.22 5.62
C VAL A 204 3.51 20.50 4.87
N GLN A 205 2.77 20.73 3.78
CA GLN A 205 2.64 22.02 3.12
C GLN A 205 1.22 22.53 3.23
N ILE A 206 1.05 23.83 3.51
CA ILE A 206 -0.26 24.46 3.53
C ILE A 206 -0.65 24.88 2.11
N LEU A 207 -1.65 24.22 1.53
CA LEU A 207 -2.12 24.53 0.17
C LEU A 207 -2.99 25.79 0.15
N LYS A 208 -3.83 25.96 1.17
CA LYS A 208 -4.81 27.05 1.23
C LYS A 208 -5.19 27.41 2.66
N VAL A 209 -5.40 28.70 2.94
CA VAL A 209 -5.97 29.18 4.22
C VAL A 209 -7.41 29.64 4.04
N HIS A 210 -8.34 29.06 4.81
CA HIS A 210 -9.73 29.53 4.88
C HIS A 210 -9.86 30.56 6.00
N ARG A 211 -10.42 31.73 5.68
CA ARG A 211 -10.57 32.87 6.60
C ARG A 211 -12.03 33.20 6.87
N HIS A 212 -12.34 33.71 8.06
CA HIS A 212 -13.68 34.15 8.43
C HIS A 212 -14.11 35.38 7.58
N PRO A 213 -15.26 35.36 6.87
CA PRO A 213 -15.56 36.34 5.82
C PRO A 213 -15.69 37.79 6.30
N LYS A 214 -15.96 38.02 7.60
CA LYS A 214 -16.08 39.36 8.19
C LYS A 214 -14.87 39.79 9.03
N LEU A 215 -14.12 38.83 9.59
CA LEU A 215 -13.08 39.08 10.60
C LEU A 215 -11.67 38.68 10.13
N ASN A 216 -11.58 38.03 8.97
CA ASN A 216 -10.37 37.66 8.23
C ASN A 216 -9.34 36.78 8.96
N PHE A 217 -9.52 36.42 10.24
CA PHE A 217 -8.72 35.40 10.90
C PHE A 217 -8.96 34.00 10.29
N MET A 218 -7.99 33.11 10.41
CA MET A 218 -8.03 31.75 9.89
C MET A 218 -9.03 30.88 10.68
N ILE A 219 -9.91 30.20 9.96
CA ILE A 219 -10.85 29.20 10.51
C ILE A 219 -10.38 27.77 10.24
N ALA A 220 -9.69 27.53 9.12
CA ALA A 220 -9.15 26.23 8.73
C ALA A 220 -8.00 26.42 7.71
N ALA A 221 -7.25 25.35 7.44
CA ALA A 221 -6.24 25.34 6.39
C ALA A 221 -6.16 23.95 5.73
N ASP A 222 -6.13 23.93 4.40
CA ASP A 222 -5.95 22.72 3.60
C ASP A 222 -4.46 22.36 3.60
N LYS A 223 -4.13 21.10 3.87
CA LYS A 223 -2.75 20.62 4.03
C LYS A 223 -2.48 19.42 3.13
N GLU A 224 -1.29 19.36 2.57
CA GLU A 224 -0.77 18.17 1.90
C GLU A 224 0.39 17.58 2.72
N ILE A 225 0.39 16.26 2.91
CA ILE A 225 1.48 15.54 3.58
C ILE A 225 2.57 15.25 2.54
N LEU A 226 3.73 15.89 2.70
CA LEU A 226 4.89 15.71 1.81
C LEU A 226 5.79 14.56 2.26
N GLY A 227 5.72 14.18 3.53
CA GLY A 227 6.47 13.05 4.09
C GLY A 227 6.18 12.81 5.57
N LYS A 228 6.78 11.76 6.10
CA LYS A 228 6.63 11.31 7.50
C LYS A 228 8.00 11.03 8.11
N VAL A 229 8.20 11.49 9.34
CA VAL A 229 9.44 11.37 10.11
C VAL A 229 9.14 10.63 11.40
N ARG A 230 9.92 9.59 11.70
CA ARG A 230 9.88 8.89 13.00
C ARG A 230 10.91 9.49 13.93
N ILE A 231 10.46 9.98 15.08
CA ILE A 231 11.34 10.54 16.11
C ILE A 231 12.21 9.42 16.70
N SER A 232 13.53 9.54 16.55
CA SER A 232 14.53 8.64 17.15
C SER A 232 15.12 9.19 18.45
N LYS A 233 15.01 10.51 18.71
CA LYS A 233 15.32 11.11 20.01
C LYS A 233 14.51 12.39 20.21
N ALA A 234 13.84 12.52 21.35
CA ALA A 234 13.17 13.75 21.77
C ALA A 234 13.88 14.37 22.97
N ASP A 235 14.53 15.52 22.76
CA ASP A 235 14.96 16.42 23.83
C ASP A 235 13.81 17.37 24.20
N GLU A 236 13.96 18.21 25.21
CA GLU A 236 12.86 19.05 25.72
C GLU A 236 12.22 19.95 24.65
N GLU A 237 13.05 20.59 23.80
CA GLU A 237 12.62 21.57 22.79
C GLU A 237 12.88 21.14 21.34
N LEU A 238 13.79 20.20 21.13
CA LEU A 238 14.19 19.69 19.81
C LEU A 238 13.94 18.19 19.72
N SER A 239 13.71 17.69 18.51
CA SER A 239 13.70 16.26 18.24
C SER A 239 14.50 15.94 16.99
N PHE A 240 15.11 14.76 17.02
CA PHE A 240 15.82 14.13 15.93
C PHE A 240 14.98 12.96 15.44
N GLY A 241 14.89 12.79 14.13
CA GLY A 241 14.11 11.72 13.55
C GLY A 241 14.62 11.29 12.19
N ASP A 242 14.24 10.09 11.82
CA ASP A 242 14.58 9.46 10.55
C ASP A 242 13.35 9.50 9.63
N ILE A 243 13.58 9.85 8.37
CA ILE A 243 12.55 9.93 7.34
C ILE A 243 12.04 8.51 7.03
N VAL A 244 10.76 8.25 7.29
CA VAL A 244 10.09 6.98 6.97
C VAL A 244 9.54 7.00 5.55
N PHE A 245 9.06 8.16 5.11
CA PHE A 245 8.41 8.36 3.82
C PHE A 245 8.62 9.79 3.33
N GLU A 246 8.88 9.94 2.02
CA GLU A 246 8.74 11.21 1.30
C GLU A 246 7.93 10.93 0.04
N LYS A 247 7.05 11.86 -0.34
CA LYS A 247 6.32 11.81 -1.62
C LYS A 247 7.27 11.79 -2.82
N GLU A 248 8.39 12.52 -2.70
CA GLU A 248 9.48 12.55 -3.69
C GLU A 248 10.83 12.55 -2.97
N ALA A 249 11.85 11.95 -3.58
CA ALA A 249 13.17 11.82 -2.98
C ALA A 249 13.81 13.20 -2.72
N ALA A 250 14.28 13.39 -1.49
CA ALA A 250 14.91 14.64 -1.01
C ALA A 250 13.98 15.86 -0.97
N LEU A 251 12.65 15.66 -0.90
CA LEU A 251 11.65 16.73 -0.82
C LEU A 251 11.66 17.46 0.52
N ILE A 252 11.79 16.76 1.65
CA ILE A 252 11.81 17.35 3.00
C ILE A 252 13.02 18.28 3.13
N ALA A 253 12.79 19.57 3.35
CA ALA A 253 13.83 20.60 3.40
C ALA A 253 13.73 21.49 4.66
N PRO A 254 14.83 22.12 5.11
CA PRO A 254 14.79 23.11 6.18
C PRO A 254 13.75 24.23 5.93
N GLY A 255 12.98 24.55 6.97
CA GLY A 255 11.85 25.48 6.93
C GLY A 255 10.50 24.85 6.55
N MET A 256 10.45 23.58 6.14
CA MET A 256 9.16 22.88 5.95
C MET A 256 8.44 22.71 7.29
N LYS A 257 7.10 22.78 7.24
CA LYS A 257 6.24 22.74 8.42
C LYS A 257 6.02 21.32 8.89
N VAL A 258 5.96 21.14 10.20
CA VAL A 258 5.73 19.86 10.87
C VAL A 258 4.43 19.94 11.66
N PHE A 259 3.61 18.91 11.52
CA PHE A 259 2.38 18.69 12.25
C PHE A 259 2.50 17.36 13.01
N SER A 260 2.45 17.42 14.34
CA SER A 260 2.15 16.24 15.16
C SER A 260 0.64 16.24 15.42
N ALA A 261 -0.02 15.12 15.18
CA ALA A 261 -1.29 14.89 15.88
C ALA A 261 -0.99 14.98 17.40
N PRO A 262 -1.86 15.61 18.21
CA PRO A 262 -1.77 15.40 19.65
C PRO A 262 -1.91 13.90 19.92
N PRO A 263 -1.08 13.29 20.78
CA PRO A 263 -1.20 11.87 21.07
C PRO A 263 -2.62 11.59 21.54
N VAL A 264 -3.26 10.56 20.98
CA VAL A 264 -4.56 10.10 21.48
C VAL A 264 -4.32 9.49 22.85
N VAL A 265 -4.43 10.34 23.88
CA VAL A 265 -4.42 9.92 25.27
C VAL A 265 -5.76 9.24 25.52
N TYR A 266 -5.84 7.96 25.16
CA TYR A 266 -6.85 7.08 25.73
C TYR A 266 -6.78 7.23 27.26
N PRO A 267 -7.92 7.42 27.96
CA PRO A 267 -7.91 7.37 29.42
C PRO A 267 -7.24 6.06 29.82
N GLY A 268 -6.16 6.17 30.60
CA GLY A 268 -5.07 5.19 30.57
C GLY A 268 -5.52 3.75 30.77
N SER A 269 -4.76 2.78 30.26
CA SER A 269 -5.08 1.34 30.16
C SER A 269 -5.85 0.72 31.34
N ASN A 270 -5.62 1.19 32.56
CA ASN A 270 -6.32 0.76 33.78
C ASN A 270 -7.84 1.06 33.70
N ALA A 271 -8.25 2.19 33.13
CA ALA A 271 -9.67 2.56 32.94
C ALA A 271 -10.45 1.61 32.01
N ILE A 272 -9.75 0.81 31.18
CA ILE A 272 -10.35 -0.26 30.36
C ILE A 272 -10.31 -1.59 31.13
N ALA A 273 -9.26 -1.85 31.90
CA ALA A 273 -9.12 -3.04 32.73
C ALA A 273 -10.11 -3.11 33.91
N ASP A 274 -10.60 -1.95 34.37
CA ASP A 274 -11.57 -1.79 35.46
C ASP A 274 -13.03 -1.71 34.97
N ARG A 275 -13.29 -1.83 33.67
CA ARG A 275 -14.67 -1.88 33.13
C ARG A 275 -15.33 -3.22 33.48
N ALA A 276 -16.55 -3.13 34.03
CA ALA A 276 -17.35 -4.31 34.40
C ALA A 276 -17.74 -5.19 33.20
N ASP A 277 -17.74 -4.65 31.98
CA ASP A 277 -18.06 -5.36 30.74
C ASP A 277 -16.83 -5.83 29.95
N LYS A 278 -15.61 -5.74 30.51
CA LYS A 278 -14.37 -6.00 29.76
C LYS A 278 -14.31 -7.39 29.13
N ASP A 279 -14.75 -8.43 29.86
CA ASP A 279 -14.69 -9.82 29.41
C ASP A 279 -15.66 -10.06 28.22
N VAL A 280 -16.73 -9.26 28.13
CA VAL A 280 -17.72 -9.27 27.05
C VAL A 280 -17.28 -8.39 25.87
N ALA A 281 -16.70 -7.23 26.14
CA ALA A 281 -16.34 -6.23 25.15
C ALA A 281 -14.98 -6.49 24.46
N PHE A 282 -14.05 -7.16 25.14
CA PHE A 282 -12.65 -7.31 24.70
C PHE A 282 -12.13 -8.76 24.73
N GLY A 283 -12.79 -9.66 25.48
CA GLY A 283 -12.36 -11.04 25.68
C GLY A 283 -11.05 -11.17 26.49
N ASP A 284 -10.54 -12.40 26.61
CA ASP A 284 -9.39 -12.73 27.46
C ASP A 284 -8.07 -12.04 27.04
N LYS A 285 -7.98 -11.54 25.80
CA LYS A 285 -6.77 -10.97 25.20
C LYS A 285 -7.12 -9.83 24.24
N PRO A 286 -7.47 -8.63 24.73
CA PRO A 286 -7.55 -7.43 23.90
C PRO A 286 -6.25 -7.23 23.12
N VAL A 287 -6.38 -7.26 21.80
CA VAL A 287 -5.37 -6.73 20.86
C VAL A 287 -6.00 -5.50 20.22
N GLU A 288 -5.19 -4.48 19.93
CA GLU A 288 -5.65 -3.33 19.16
C GLU A 288 -6.21 -3.82 17.81
N TRP A 289 -7.47 -3.51 17.53
CA TRP A 289 -8.08 -3.84 16.25
C TRP A 289 -7.53 -2.88 15.19
N LEU A 290 -6.42 -3.29 14.58
CA LEU A 290 -5.93 -2.71 13.34
C LEU A 290 -6.58 -3.47 12.18
N PRO A 291 -7.30 -2.81 11.26
CA PRO A 291 -7.75 -3.48 10.06
C PRO A 291 -6.53 -3.98 9.28
N GLU A 292 -6.45 -5.28 9.04
CA GLU A 292 -5.48 -5.83 8.09
C GLU A 292 -5.74 -5.15 6.73
N ASN A 293 -4.68 -4.83 5.97
CA ASN A 293 -4.86 -4.29 4.62
C ASN A 293 -5.43 -5.38 3.72
N ALA A 294 -6.42 -5.06 2.88
CA ALA A 294 -6.91 -6.01 1.88
C ALA A 294 -5.76 -6.34 0.90
N PRO A 295 -5.58 -7.60 0.46
CA PRO A 295 -4.60 -7.95 -0.56
C PRO A 295 -4.82 -7.11 -1.83
N GLN A 296 -3.76 -6.57 -2.42
CA GLN A 296 -3.86 -5.63 -3.56
C GLN A 296 -3.07 -6.06 -4.80
N PHE A 297 -2.14 -7.00 -4.67
CA PHE A 297 -1.14 -7.30 -5.69
C PHE A 297 -1.30 -8.70 -6.27
N GLY A 298 -1.87 -9.66 -5.55
CA GLY A 298 -2.14 -10.97 -6.12
C GLY A 298 -2.38 -12.10 -5.13
N ARG A 299 -2.20 -13.31 -5.66
CA ARG A 299 -2.25 -14.58 -4.94
C ARG A 299 -1.26 -15.60 -5.49
N VAL A 300 -0.79 -16.49 -4.62
CA VAL A 300 -0.08 -17.72 -4.96
C VAL A 300 -0.76 -18.90 -4.26
N GLN A 301 -0.95 -19.98 -5.01
CA GLN A 301 -1.53 -21.22 -4.53
C GLN A 301 -0.52 -22.37 -4.66
N ILE A 302 -0.47 -23.24 -3.65
CA ILE A 302 0.25 -24.52 -3.71
C ILE A 302 -0.76 -25.61 -3.40
N MET A 303 -0.89 -26.58 -4.32
CA MET A 303 -1.91 -27.63 -4.26
C MET A 303 -1.30 -29.01 -4.46
N ALA A 304 -1.79 -30.00 -3.72
CA ALA A 304 -1.49 -31.40 -3.91
C ALA A 304 -2.79 -32.19 -4.05
N GLY A 305 -2.77 -33.29 -4.79
CA GLY A 305 -3.98 -34.04 -5.07
C GLY A 305 -3.77 -35.40 -5.68
N ILE A 306 -4.89 -36.04 -6.00
CA ILE A 306 -4.94 -37.34 -6.68
C ILE A 306 -5.90 -37.24 -7.86
N GLY A 307 -5.74 -38.11 -8.84
CA GLY A 307 -6.66 -38.16 -9.98
C GLY A 307 -6.68 -39.49 -10.69
N GLN A 308 -7.60 -39.61 -11.64
CA GLN A 308 -7.65 -40.67 -12.62
C GLN A 308 -7.08 -40.16 -13.95
N TYR A 309 -6.26 -40.99 -14.60
CA TYR A 309 -5.74 -40.76 -15.94
C TYR A 309 -6.13 -41.92 -16.85
N THR A 310 -6.53 -41.61 -18.07
CA THR A 310 -6.71 -42.57 -19.16
C THR A 310 -6.03 -42.02 -20.42
N GLN A 311 -5.21 -42.84 -21.06
CA GLN A 311 -4.69 -42.62 -22.39
C GLN A 311 -5.21 -43.71 -23.32
N ALA A 312 -5.77 -43.32 -24.47
CA ALA A 312 -6.26 -44.25 -25.47
C ALA A 312 -5.69 -43.90 -26.85
N ALA A 313 -5.41 -44.90 -27.67
CA ALA A 313 -4.96 -44.72 -29.05
C ALA A 313 -5.53 -45.82 -29.94
N THR A 314 -5.80 -45.53 -31.21
CA THR A 314 -6.25 -46.52 -32.20
C THR A 314 -5.15 -46.78 -33.22
N LEU A 315 -4.44 -47.89 -33.05
CA LEU A 315 -3.30 -48.32 -33.87
C LEU A 315 -3.74 -49.11 -35.11
N ILE A 316 -2.89 -49.15 -36.14
CA ILE A 316 -3.04 -50.01 -37.32
C ILE A 316 -1.90 -51.04 -37.32
N PRO A 317 -2.18 -52.36 -37.36
CA PRO A 317 -3.49 -53.02 -37.42
C PRO A 317 -4.11 -53.31 -36.03
N ASP A 318 -3.42 -53.04 -34.93
CA ASP A 318 -3.74 -53.59 -33.60
C ASP A 318 -5.04 -53.07 -32.95
N GLY A 319 -5.65 -52.02 -33.51
CA GLY A 319 -6.94 -51.49 -33.05
C GLY A 319 -6.83 -50.57 -31.84
N SER A 320 -7.89 -50.50 -31.04
CA SER A 320 -7.96 -49.60 -29.89
C SER A 320 -7.22 -50.18 -28.68
N ILE A 321 -6.22 -49.45 -28.19
CA ILE A 321 -5.51 -49.73 -26.95
C ILE A 321 -5.81 -48.65 -25.90
N GLU A 322 -5.86 -49.05 -24.62
CA GLU A 322 -6.02 -48.13 -23.48
C GLU A 322 -4.97 -48.44 -22.40
N GLY A 323 -4.42 -47.39 -21.80
CA GLY A 323 -3.64 -47.44 -20.57
C GLY A 323 -4.18 -46.42 -19.57
N SER A 324 -4.68 -46.90 -18.44
CA SER A 324 -5.30 -46.06 -17.41
C SER A 324 -4.73 -46.32 -16.02
N ASN A 325 -4.83 -45.33 -15.14
CA ASN A 325 -4.55 -45.46 -13.71
C ASN A 325 -5.54 -44.62 -12.89
N GLY A 326 -6.24 -45.24 -11.94
CA GLY A 326 -7.19 -44.59 -11.04
C GLY A 326 -6.54 -43.77 -9.90
N PHE A 327 -5.21 -43.82 -9.78
CA PHE A 327 -4.43 -43.09 -8.77
C PHE A 327 -3.20 -42.44 -9.40
N THR A 328 -3.31 -41.13 -9.66
CA THR A 328 -2.24 -40.29 -10.19
C THR A 328 -1.96 -39.15 -9.21
N PRO A 329 -0.82 -39.15 -8.49
CA PRO A 329 -0.49 -38.06 -7.58
C PRO A 329 -0.17 -36.80 -8.39
N ASN A 330 -0.75 -35.67 -8.00
CA ASN A 330 -0.59 -34.38 -8.68
C ASN A 330 -0.06 -33.33 -7.71
N LEU A 331 0.90 -32.53 -8.17
CA LEU A 331 1.40 -31.33 -7.49
C LEU A 331 1.19 -30.13 -8.41
N GLY A 332 0.67 -29.03 -7.88
CA GLY A 332 0.40 -27.81 -8.62
C GLY A 332 0.85 -26.55 -7.89
N ILE A 333 1.28 -25.56 -8.67
CA ILE A 333 1.57 -24.20 -8.22
C ILE A 333 0.85 -23.26 -9.19
N MET A 334 0.01 -22.37 -8.67
CA MET A 334 -0.66 -21.34 -9.45
C MET A 334 -0.33 -19.97 -8.87
N GLY A 335 -0.29 -18.95 -9.71
CA GLY A 335 -0.15 -17.57 -9.26
C GLY A 335 -0.92 -16.61 -10.15
N GLU A 336 -1.39 -15.52 -9.55
CA GLU A 336 -2.13 -14.47 -10.23
C GLU A 336 -1.71 -13.13 -9.62
N GLY A 337 -1.11 -12.26 -10.43
CA GLY A 337 -0.79 -10.88 -10.07
C GLY A 337 -1.82 -9.92 -10.67
N TRP A 338 -2.22 -8.93 -9.90
CA TRP A 338 -3.17 -7.89 -10.30
C TRP A 338 -2.40 -6.60 -10.62
N LEU A 339 -2.52 -6.12 -11.84
CA LEU A 339 -1.95 -4.83 -12.25
C LEU A 339 -2.80 -3.67 -11.73
N ASN A 340 -4.10 -3.91 -11.64
CA ASN A 340 -5.12 -3.11 -10.96
C ASN A 340 -6.36 -4.02 -10.72
N ARG A 341 -7.48 -3.44 -10.28
CA ARG A 341 -8.73 -4.18 -10.02
C ARG A 341 -9.25 -4.94 -11.25
N ASP A 342 -8.98 -4.43 -12.44
CA ASP A 342 -9.54 -4.92 -13.70
C ASP A 342 -8.59 -5.90 -14.41
N TRP A 343 -7.27 -5.68 -14.36
CA TRP A 343 -6.29 -6.43 -15.15
C TRP A 343 -5.43 -7.37 -14.31
N TRP A 344 -5.31 -8.62 -14.78
CA TRP A 344 -4.54 -9.67 -14.12
C TRP A 344 -3.60 -10.40 -15.09
N ILE A 345 -2.52 -10.96 -14.54
CA ILE A 345 -1.59 -11.88 -15.20
C ILE A 345 -1.45 -13.11 -14.30
N GLY A 346 -1.56 -14.32 -14.85
CA GLY A 346 -1.47 -15.55 -14.08
C GLY A 346 -0.64 -16.64 -14.75
N PHE A 347 -0.12 -17.53 -13.93
CA PHE A 347 0.57 -18.75 -14.33
C PHE A 347 -0.02 -19.96 -13.60
N ASP A 348 0.05 -21.12 -14.26
CA ASP A 348 -0.47 -22.41 -13.80
C ASP A 348 0.55 -23.49 -14.17
N LEU A 349 1.10 -24.15 -13.16
CA LEU A 349 2.05 -25.25 -13.28
C LEU A 349 1.46 -26.48 -12.57
N ARG A 350 1.31 -27.60 -13.26
CA ARG A 350 0.99 -28.90 -12.63
C ARG A 350 1.92 -30.00 -13.12
N GLN A 351 2.27 -30.92 -12.23
CA GLN A 351 3.08 -32.11 -12.53
C GLN A 351 2.48 -33.36 -11.89
N SER A 352 2.67 -34.51 -12.56
CA SER A 352 2.27 -35.83 -12.06
C SER A 352 3.24 -36.89 -12.56
N ALA A 353 3.48 -37.93 -11.76
CA ALA A 353 4.25 -39.11 -12.13
C ALA A 353 3.59 -40.38 -11.56
N PHE A 354 3.40 -41.38 -12.42
CA PHE A 354 2.72 -42.65 -12.09
C PHE A 354 3.07 -43.70 -13.16
N SER A 355 2.48 -44.90 -13.09
CA SER A 355 2.59 -45.90 -14.16
C SER A 355 1.21 -46.27 -14.69
N ILE A 356 1.11 -46.65 -15.96
CA ILE A 356 -0.08 -47.27 -16.59
C ILE A 356 0.26 -48.69 -17.03
N ASN A 357 -0.76 -49.52 -17.22
CA ASN A 357 -0.59 -50.79 -17.92
C ASN A 357 -0.34 -50.53 -19.40
N ASN A 358 0.51 -51.35 -20.02
CA ASN A 358 0.70 -51.33 -21.46
C ASN A 358 -0.49 -52.04 -22.13
N GLY A 359 -1.29 -51.30 -22.89
CA GLY A 359 -2.50 -51.81 -23.53
C GLY A 359 -2.25 -52.62 -24.81
N LEU A 360 -1.03 -52.63 -25.36
CA LEU A 360 -0.72 -53.33 -26.60
C LEU A 360 -0.31 -54.79 -26.33
N ALA A 361 -1.01 -55.73 -26.95
CA ALA A 361 -0.70 -57.16 -26.85
C ALA A 361 0.72 -57.46 -27.36
N ASN A 362 1.44 -58.35 -26.66
CA ASN A 362 2.83 -58.71 -26.93
C ASN A 362 3.85 -57.56 -26.82
N SER A 363 3.47 -56.39 -26.32
CA SER A 363 4.39 -55.30 -26.04
C SER A 363 5.06 -55.43 -24.67
N SER A 364 6.36 -55.09 -24.63
CA SER A 364 7.16 -55.03 -23.40
C SER A 364 7.75 -53.62 -23.20
N PRO A 365 7.83 -53.08 -21.98
CA PRO A 365 7.35 -53.67 -20.71
C PRO A 365 5.82 -53.61 -20.57
N GLY A 366 5.26 -54.49 -19.73
CA GLY A 366 3.81 -54.56 -19.46
C GLY A 366 3.25 -53.43 -18.60
N LYS A 367 4.13 -52.57 -18.04
CA LYS A 367 3.79 -51.31 -17.38
C LYS A 367 4.72 -50.23 -17.89
N LEU A 368 4.18 -49.04 -18.13
CA LEU A 368 4.90 -47.89 -18.64
C LEU A 368 4.84 -46.78 -17.61
N ASN A 369 5.96 -46.17 -17.25
CA ASN A 369 5.93 -44.97 -16.42
C ASN A 369 5.47 -43.78 -17.26
N MET A 370 4.75 -42.89 -16.61
CA MET A 370 4.13 -41.70 -17.15
C MET A 370 4.62 -40.50 -16.36
N SER A 371 4.97 -39.42 -17.06
CA SER A 371 5.14 -38.09 -16.46
C SER A 371 4.27 -37.09 -17.21
N LEU A 372 3.34 -36.48 -16.49
CA LEU A 372 2.51 -35.40 -17.02
C LEU A 372 3.03 -34.07 -16.52
N SER A 373 3.06 -33.07 -17.38
CA SER A 373 3.32 -31.68 -16.99
C SER A 373 2.41 -30.73 -17.77
N LYS A 374 1.93 -29.68 -17.09
CA LYS A 374 1.06 -28.64 -17.64
C LYS A 374 1.64 -27.28 -17.25
N TYR A 375 1.69 -26.39 -18.23
CA TYR A 375 2.15 -25.01 -18.07
C TYR A 375 1.14 -24.11 -18.79
N THR A 376 0.61 -23.10 -18.12
CA THR A 376 -0.17 -22.03 -18.75
C THR A 376 0.33 -20.68 -18.26
N VAL A 377 0.45 -19.71 -19.16
CA VAL A 377 0.64 -18.29 -18.83
C VAL A 377 -0.43 -17.50 -19.55
N SER A 378 -1.19 -16.68 -18.85
CA SER A 378 -2.34 -15.94 -19.39
C SER A 378 -2.49 -14.58 -18.73
N GLY A 379 -2.93 -13.58 -19.49
CA GLY A 379 -3.39 -12.29 -18.97
C GLY A 379 -4.87 -12.10 -19.27
N GLY A 380 -5.55 -11.23 -18.52
CA GLY A 380 -6.99 -11.07 -18.68
C GLY A 380 -7.60 -9.87 -17.95
N TYR A 381 -8.93 -9.81 -18.08
CA TYR A 381 -9.79 -8.76 -17.53
C TYR A 381 -10.78 -9.36 -16.51
N ASN A 382 -11.06 -8.63 -15.44
CA ASN A 382 -12.04 -8.92 -14.40
C ASN A 382 -13.29 -8.06 -14.62
N PHE A 383 -14.40 -8.68 -15.00
CA PHE A 383 -15.73 -8.07 -14.96
C PHE A 383 -16.29 -8.25 -13.55
N LEU A 384 -16.08 -7.25 -12.70
CA LEU A 384 -16.67 -7.20 -11.35
C LEU A 384 -18.18 -6.94 -11.46
N LEU A 385 -19.01 -7.74 -10.78
CA LEU A 385 -20.47 -7.57 -10.78
C LEU A 385 -20.95 -6.58 -9.71
N GLY A 386 -20.02 -6.00 -8.94
CA GLY A 386 -20.23 -4.92 -7.98
C GLY A 386 -18.89 -4.23 -7.68
N ASP A 387 -18.90 -3.20 -6.82
CA ASP A 387 -17.70 -2.43 -6.48
C ASP A 387 -16.78 -3.12 -5.44
N ASP A 388 -16.84 -4.46 -5.35
CA ASP A 388 -15.95 -5.27 -4.52
C ASP A 388 -15.07 -6.17 -5.41
N PHE A 389 -13.76 -6.07 -5.24
CA PHE A 389 -12.78 -6.90 -5.96
C PHE A 389 -12.81 -8.37 -5.53
N PHE A 390 -13.20 -8.66 -4.29
CA PHE A 390 -13.38 -10.02 -3.76
C PHE A 390 -14.82 -10.53 -3.89
N GLY A 391 -15.73 -9.68 -4.39
CA GLY A 391 -17.11 -10.02 -4.67
C GLY A 391 -17.30 -10.87 -5.94
N PRO A 392 -18.56 -11.08 -6.37
CA PRO A 392 -18.88 -11.86 -7.56
C PRO A 392 -18.24 -11.24 -8.81
N LYS A 393 -17.46 -12.04 -9.55
CA LYS A 393 -16.77 -11.59 -10.77
C LYS A 393 -16.65 -12.67 -11.84
N ILE A 394 -16.60 -12.21 -13.08
CA ILE A 394 -16.31 -13.01 -14.28
C ILE A 394 -14.93 -12.60 -14.78
N GLN A 395 -14.06 -13.57 -15.08
CA GLN A 395 -12.73 -13.32 -15.65
C GLN A 395 -12.70 -13.82 -17.09
N LEU A 396 -12.20 -12.98 -18.00
CA LEU A 396 -11.87 -13.37 -19.38
C LEU A 396 -10.35 -13.30 -19.55
N GLY A 397 -9.72 -14.35 -20.07
CA GLY A 397 -8.27 -14.42 -20.23
C GLY A 397 -7.85 -14.92 -21.62
N LEU A 398 -6.67 -14.49 -22.05
CA LEU A 398 -5.96 -14.99 -23.22
C LEU A 398 -4.53 -15.37 -22.80
N GLY A 399 -4.02 -16.48 -23.34
CA GLY A 399 -2.70 -16.96 -22.94
C GLY A 399 -2.10 -18.00 -23.88
N LEU A 400 -1.01 -18.61 -23.42
CA LEU A 400 -0.36 -19.75 -24.04
C LEU A 400 -0.37 -20.91 -23.05
N GLY A 401 -0.77 -22.09 -23.54
CA GLY A 401 -0.82 -23.31 -22.75
C GLY A 401 0.00 -24.42 -23.42
N LYS A 402 0.60 -25.28 -22.59
CA LYS A 402 1.26 -26.52 -23.01
C LYS A 402 0.97 -27.63 -22.01
N PHE A 403 0.56 -28.79 -22.52
CA PHE A 403 0.45 -30.05 -21.79
C PHE A 403 1.41 -31.05 -22.44
N SER A 404 2.27 -31.70 -21.64
CA SER A 404 3.22 -32.71 -22.11
C SER A 404 3.00 -34.00 -21.34
N ALA A 405 2.62 -35.06 -22.05
CA ALA A 405 2.54 -36.42 -21.55
C ALA A 405 3.76 -37.20 -22.05
N ARG A 406 4.63 -37.58 -21.13
CA ARG A 406 5.79 -38.44 -21.41
C ARG A 406 5.52 -39.86 -20.94
N VAL A 407 5.96 -40.83 -21.72
CA VAL A 407 5.77 -42.26 -21.49
C VAL A 407 7.07 -43.00 -21.76
N ASP A 408 7.35 -44.03 -20.97
CA ASP A 408 8.47 -44.93 -21.22
C ASP A 408 8.35 -45.63 -22.59
N GLU A 409 9.49 -45.92 -23.20
CA GLU A 409 9.54 -46.65 -24.46
C GLU A 409 9.02 -48.09 -24.30
N SER A 410 8.40 -48.60 -25.36
CA SER A 410 7.88 -49.96 -25.45
C SER A 410 8.20 -50.58 -26.81
N ALA A 411 8.35 -51.90 -26.83
CA ALA A 411 8.58 -52.69 -28.03
C ALA A 411 7.54 -53.82 -28.13
N PRO A 412 6.64 -53.79 -29.14
CA PRO A 412 6.36 -52.70 -30.07
C PRO A 412 5.86 -51.41 -29.39
N VAL A 413 5.93 -50.25 -30.07
CA VAL A 413 5.59 -48.96 -29.47
C VAL A 413 4.08 -48.81 -29.28
N ALA A 414 3.61 -48.94 -28.04
CA ALA A 414 2.20 -48.74 -27.69
C ALA A 414 1.81 -47.25 -27.68
N PHE A 415 2.48 -46.48 -26.82
CA PHE A 415 2.26 -45.04 -26.66
C PHE A 415 3.51 -44.25 -27.03
N SER A 416 3.32 -43.02 -27.52
CA SER A 416 4.40 -42.07 -27.79
C SER A 416 4.35 -40.92 -26.77
N ASN A 417 5.47 -40.21 -26.57
CA ASN A 417 5.44 -38.93 -25.88
C ASN A 417 4.62 -37.95 -26.73
N MET A 418 3.72 -37.20 -26.11
CA MET A 418 2.85 -36.24 -26.80
C MET A 418 2.88 -34.90 -26.08
N GLU A 419 3.12 -33.83 -26.83
CA GLU A 419 3.00 -32.46 -26.33
C GLU A 419 1.91 -31.71 -27.10
N TYR A 420 0.89 -31.25 -26.39
CA TYR A 420 -0.20 -30.41 -26.90
C TYR A 420 0.07 -28.98 -26.49
N GLY A 421 -0.10 -28.01 -27.40
CA GLY A 421 0.09 -26.60 -27.06
C GLY A 421 -0.57 -25.65 -28.03
N GLY A 422 -0.83 -24.42 -27.58
CA GLY A 422 -1.47 -23.40 -28.41
C GLY A 422 -1.88 -22.16 -27.62
N THR A 423 -2.62 -21.29 -28.29
CA THR A 423 -3.28 -20.14 -27.64
C THR A 423 -4.47 -20.64 -26.83
N VAL A 424 -4.63 -20.13 -25.61
CA VAL A 424 -5.71 -20.51 -24.70
C VAL A 424 -6.62 -19.33 -24.46
N ILE A 425 -7.93 -19.52 -24.63
CA ILE A 425 -8.97 -18.59 -24.20
C ILE A 425 -9.57 -19.15 -22.91
N GLY A 426 -9.54 -18.34 -21.85
CA GLY A 426 -10.06 -18.68 -20.53
C GLY A 426 -11.31 -17.88 -20.19
N PHE A 427 -12.29 -18.57 -19.62
CA PHE A 427 -13.43 -17.98 -18.90
C PHE A 427 -13.37 -18.49 -17.46
N ALA A 428 -13.58 -17.61 -16.48
CA ALA A 428 -13.78 -18.02 -15.09
C ALA A 428 -14.91 -17.24 -14.45
N PHE A 429 -15.54 -17.85 -13.45
CA PHE A 429 -16.49 -17.22 -12.56
C PHE A 429 -16.05 -17.49 -11.12
N ASN A 430 -16.12 -16.50 -10.25
CA ASN A 430 -15.87 -16.66 -8.81
C ASN A 430 -16.88 -15.80 -8.03
N THR A 431 -17.42 -16.33 -6.94
CA THR A 431 -18.33 -15.59 -6.05
C THR A 431 -18.18 -16.05 -4.60
N PRO A 432 -18.21 -15.12 -3.62
CA PRO A 432 -18.50 -15.49 -2.24
C PRO A 432 -19.92 -16.08 -2.16
N VAL A 433 -20.13 -17.02 -1.23
CA VAL A 433 -21.45 -17.65 -1.00
C VAL A 433 -22.08 -17.30 0.35
N ASP A 434 -21.37 -16.55 1.19
CA ASP A 434 -21.86 -16.07 2.49
C ASP A 434 -21.60 -14.57 2.67
N ALA A 435 -22.40 -13.94 3.54
CA ALA A 435 -22.36 -12.50 3.77
C ALA A 435 -21.04 -12.00 4.40
N LEU A 436 -20.24 -12.88 5.00
CA LEU A 436 -18.92 -12.57 5.54
C LEU A 436 -17.79 -12.93 4.56
N SER A 437 -18.12 -13.40 3.35
CA SER A 437 -17.16 -13.89 2.33
C SER A 437 -16.09 -14.81 2.94
N LEU A 438 -16.54 -15.77 3.76
CA LEU A 438 -15.69 -16.80 4.34
C LEU A 438 -15.50 -17.98 3.38
N TRP A 439 -16.45 -18.18 2.47
CA TRP A 439 -16.43 -19.22 1.45
C TRP A 439 -16.62 -18.61 0.07
N ASP A 440 -15.73 -18.96 -0.85
CA ASP A 440 -15.84 -18.65 -2.29
C ASP A 440 -16.10 -19.95 -3.06
N ILE A 441 -16.92 -19.88 -4.10
CA ILE A 441 -17.03 -20.92 -5.14
C ILE A 441 -16.66 -20.34 -6.49
N GLY A 442 -16.01 -21.13 -7.32
CA GLY A 442 -15.66 -20.73 -8.68
C GLY A 442 -15.70 -21.87 -9.68
N ALA A 443 -15.75 -21.51 -10.95
CA ALA A 443 -15.62 -22.42 -12.08
C ALA A 443 -14.74 -21.79 -13.15
N LYS A 444 -13.96 -22.61 -13.84
CA LYS A 444 -13.02 -22.19 -14.90
C LYS A 444 -13.20 -23.08 -16.12
N PHE A 445 -13.13 -22.48 -17.29
CA PHE A 445 -13.11 -23.17 -18.57
C PHE A 445 -11.99 -22.58 -19.42
N LYS A 446 -11.14 -23.43 -19.98
CA LYS A 446 -10.08 -23.05 -20.92
C LYS A 446 -10.26 -23.85 -22.21
N TYR A 447 -10.37 -23.12 -23.31
CA TYR A 447 -10.40 -23.66 -24.67
C TYR A 447 -9.07 -23.37 -25.36
N TYR A 448 -8.43 -24.40 -25.94
CA TYR A 448 -7.24 -24.19 -26.75
C TYR A 448 -7.66 -23.87 -28.19
N PHE A 449 -7.33 -22.67 -28.65
CA PHE A 449 -7.56 -22.23 -30.02
C PHE A 449 -6.42 -22.70 -30.92
N SER A 450 -6.76 -23.41 -32.00
CA SER A 450 -5.82 -24.01 -32.96
C SER A 450 -4.66 -24.79 -32.29
N PRO A 451 -4.96 -25.80 -31.43
CA PRO A 451 -3.92 -26.54 -30.74
C PRO A 451 -3.05 -27.34 -31.72
N GLY A 452 -1.73 -27.26 -31.54
CA GLY A 452 -0.78 -28.17 -32.16
C GLY A 452 -0.52 -29.38 -31.26
N VAL A 453 -0.16 -30.51 -31.87
CA VAL A 453 0.38 -31.68 -31.18
C VAL A 453 1.73 -32.08 -31.80
N SER A 454 2.71 -32.46 -30.98
CA SER A 454 3.98 -33.04 -31.42
C SER A 454 4.25 -34.36 -30.71
N GLU A 455 4.75 -35.35 -31.45
CA GLU A 455 5.02 -36.71 -30.96
C GLU A 455 6.51 -37.04 -31.02
N SER A 456 7.00 -37.93 -30.15
CA SER A 456 8.37 -38.48 -30.28
C SER A 456 8.49 -39.58 -31.32
N VAL A 457 7.38 -40.27 -31.62
CA VAL A 457 7.27 -41.26 -32.70
C VAL A 457 6.02 -40.91 -33.49
N SER A 458 6.20 -40.49 -34.75
CA SER A 458 5.11 -40.00 -35.59
C SER A 458 4.01 -41.05 -35.78
N SER A 459 2.76 -40.65 -35.53
CA SER A 459 1.56 -41.44 -35.85
C SER A 459 1.10 -41.27 -37.30
N GLY A 460 1.51 -40.18 -37.94
CA GLY A 460 1.15 -39.80 -39.31
C GLY A 460 0.94 -38.30 -39.44
N ASP A 461 0.40 -37.86 -40.57
CA ASP A 461 -0.03 -36.47 -40.73
C ASP A 461 -1.27 -36.17 -39.87
N ARG A 462 -1.27 -35.00 -39.23
CA ARG A 462 -2.28 -34.56 -38.26
C ARG A 462 -3.51 -34.02 -38.99
N LYS A 463 -4.69 -34.57 -38.70
CA LYS A 463 -5.98 -34.13 -39.27
C LYS A 463 -6.70 -33.13 -38.38
N SER A 464 -6.79 -33.43 -37.09
CA SER A 464 -7.50 -32.61 -36.10
C SER A 464 -6.85 -32.75 -34.73
N VAL A 465 -6.94 -31.68 -33.93
CA VAL A 465 -6.48 -31.64 -32.54
C VAL A 465 -7.48 -30.81 -31.75
N SER A 466 -7.82 -31.25 -30.54
CA SER A 466 -8.68 -30.52 -29.61
C SER A 466 -8.15 -30.63 -28.18
N ALA A 467 -8.14 -29.54 -27.43
CA ALA A 467 -7.76 -29.54 -26.02
C ALA A 467 -8.68 -28.61 -25.21
N ASN A 468 -9.19 -29.12 -24.09
CA ASN A 468 -10.12 -28.44 -23.19
C ASN A 468 -9.79 -28.76 -21.73
N ASP A 469 -10.00 -27.78 -20.86
CA ASP A 469 -9.74 -27.86 -19.41
C ASP A 469 -10.89 -27.15 -18.67
N PHE A 470 -11.56 -27.88 -17.77
CA PHE A 470 -12.65 -27.37 -16.94
C PHE A 470 -12.32 -27.62 -15.47
N SER A 471 -12.46 -26.60 -14.61
CA SER A 471 -12.29 -26.74 -13.18
C SER A 471 -13.43 -26.16 -12.36
N PHE A 472 -13.64 -26.72 -11.18
CA PHE A 472 -14.55 -26.22 -10.15
C PHE A 472 -13.79 -26.08 -8.83
N MET A 473 -13.90 -24.93 -8.20
CA MET A 473 -13.12 -24.52 -7.03
C MET A 473 -14.04 -24.20 -5.86
N ILE A 474 -13.64 -24.60 -4.64
CA ILE A 474 -14.17 -24.10 -3.38
C ILE A 474 -12.99 -23.58 -2.56
N ALA A 475 -13.08 -22.35 -2.04
CA ALA A 475 -12.09 -21.79 -1.14
C ALA A 475 -12.72 -21.38 0.20
N LYS A 476 -11.96 -21.53 1.30
CA LYS A 476 -12.34 -21.07 2.64
C LYS A 476 -11.32 -20.09 3.19
N ARG A 477 -11.72 -18.85 3.42
CA ARG A 477 -10.91 -17.81 4.05
C ARG A 477 -10.69 -18.12 5.54
N VAL A 478 -9.44 -18.05 5.98
CA VAL A 478 -9.00 -18.30 7.37
C VAL A 478 -8.46 -17.01 8.00
N ARG A 479 -7.77 -16.21 7.19
CA ARG A 479 -7.32 -14.85 7.49
C ARG A 479 -7.50 -14.00 6.24
N GLN A 480 -7.34 -12.68 6.33
CA GLN A 480 -7.51 -11.78 5.19
C GLN A 480 -6.63 -12.19 3.99
N ASN A 481 -5.40 -12.61 4.29
CA ASN A 481 -4.38 -12.99 3.31
C ASN A 481 -4.20 -14.51 3.14
N PHE A 482 -5.07 -15.36 3.71
CA PHE A 482 -4.85 -16.82 3.70
C PHE A 482 -6.15 -17.64 3.59
N ARG A 483 -6.16 -18.62 2.69
CA ARG A 483 -7.30 -19.51 2.44
C ARG A 483 -6.87 -20.96 2.25
N TYR A 484 -7.78 -21.88 2.61
CA TYR A 484 -7.74 -23.25 2.11
C TYR A 484 -8.46 -23.31 0.76
N VAL A 485 -7.94 -24.07 -0.21
CA VAL A 485 -8.56 -24.22 -1.53
C VAL A 485 -8.69 -25.70 -1.87
N GLY A 486 -9.85 -26.10 -2.39
CA GLY A 486 -10.07 -27.38 -3.05
C GLY A 486 -10.49 -27.15 -4.50
N GLU A 487 -9.97 -27.95 -5.43
CA GLU A 487 -10.29 -27.86 -6.85
C GLU A 487 -10.51 -29.25 -7.46
N PHE A 488 -11.55 -29.37 -8.28
CA PHE A 488 -11.84 -30.52 -9.11
C PHE A 488 -11.60 -30.13 -10.58
N ASN A 489 -10.62 -30.75 -11.24
CA ASN A 489 -10.26 -30.48 -12.62
C ASN A 489 -10.63 -31.66 -13.54
N MET A 490 -11.08 -31.34 -14.75
CA MET A 490 -11.35 -32.27 -15.84
C MET A 490 -10.68 -31.77 -17.12
N GLU A 491 -9.74 -32.53 -17.65
CA GLU A 491 -8.98 -32.20 -18.85
C GLU A 491 -9.14 -33.26 -19.93
N TYR A 492 -9.20 -32.80 -21.18
CA TYR A 492 -9.36 -33.64 -22.35
C TYR A 492 -8.48 -33.11 -23.49
N TYR A 493 -7.60 -33.96 -23.99
CA TYR A 493 -6.74 -33.72 -25.14
C TYR A 493 -7.00 -34.85 -26.15
N ASN A 494 -7.26 -34.52 -27.42
CA ASN A 494 -7.45 -35.49 -28.49
C ASN A 494 -6.72 -35.04 -29.75
N SER A 495 -6.25 -36.01 -30.53
CA SER A 495 -5.64 -35.81 -31.84
C SER A 495 -6.00 -36.96 -32.78
N ASP A 496 -6.26 -36.63 -34.04
CA ASP A 496 -6.58 -37.58 -35.10
C ASP A 496 -5.54 -37.48 -36.22
N PHE A 497 -5.19 -38.62 -36.82
CA PHE A 497 -4.08 -38.79 -37.74
C PHE A 497 -4.50 -39.54 -39.01
N ASP A 498 -3.63 -39.58 -40.01
CA ASP A 498 -3.81 -40.39 -41.22
C ASP A 498 -3.34 -41.86 -41.11
N GLY A 499 -2.47 -42.17 -40.14
CA GLY A 499 -1.89 -43.50 -39.95
C GLY A 499 -0.61 -43.75 -40.74
N GLY A 500 -0.06 -42.77 -41.46
CA GLY A 500 1.14 -42.92 -42.30
C GLY A 500 2.48 -42.91 -41.55
N GLY A 501 2.46 -42.87 -40.21
CA GLY A 501 3.65 -42.68 -39.39
C GLY A 501 4.45 -43.94 -39.05
N ALA A 502 5.55 -43.76 -38.32
CA ALA A 502 6.40 -44.83 -37.79
C ALA A 502 5.72 -45.67 -36.68
N ARG A 503 4.70 -45.11 -36.03
CA ARG A 503 3.73 -45.83 -35.18
C ARG A 503 2.33 -45.63 -35.78
N PRO A 504 1.91 -46.39 -36.80
CA PRO A 504 0.64 -46.18 -37.50
C PRO A 504 -0.54 -46.10 -36.52
N ALA A 505 -1.11 -44.91 -36.37
CA ALA A 505 -2.27 -44.67 -35.51
C ALA A 505 -3.23 -43.71 -36.18
N THR A 506 -4.53 -43.86 -35.90
CA THR A 506 -5.60 -43.01 -36.45
C THR A 506 -6.10 -41.98 -35.45
N SER A 507 -5.92 -42.23 -34.15
CA SER A 507 -6.23 -41.27 -33.08
C SER A 507 -5.39 -41.54 -31.82
N ALA A 508 -5.22 -40.51 -31.01
CA ALA A 508 -4.69 -40.60 -29.65
C ALA A 508 -5.31 -39.53 -28.74
N SER A 509 -5.67 -39.92 -27.52
CA SER A 509 -6.34 -39.07 -26.54
C SER A 509 -5.81 -39.25 -25.13
N HIS A 510 -5.93 -38.18 -24.33
CA HIS A 510 -5.62 -38.15 -22.91
C HIS A 510 -6.79 -37.54 -22.15
N ARG A 511 -7.25 -38.22 -21.10
CA ARG A 511 -8.25 -37.71 -20.16
C ARG A 511 -7.65 -37.70 -18.77
N VAL A 512 -7.76 -36.56 -18.09
CA VAL A 512 -7.27 -36.39 -16.71
C VAL A 512 -8.40 -35.84 -15.85
N THR A 513 -8.73 -36.50 -14.75
CA THR A 513 -9.69 -36.01 -13.75
C THR A 513 -8.97 -35.94 -12.41
N THR A 514 -8.79 -34.77 -11.81
CA THR A 514 -8.02 -34.62 -10.55
C THR A 514 -8.83 -33.91 -9.47
N LEU A 515 -8.74 -34.39 -8.24
CA LEU A 515 -9.16 -33.68 -7.03
C LEU A 515 -7.90 -33.20 -6.29
N MET A 516 -7.80 -31.89 -6.10
CA MET A 516 -6.65 -31.22 -5.47
C MET A 516 -7.10 -30.41 -4.26
N ALA A 517 -6.23 -30.31 -3.26
CA ALA A 517 -6.41 -29.45 -2.09
C ALA A 517 -5.10 -28.72 -1.78
N GLY A 518 -5.19 -27.52 -1.21
CA GLY A 518 -4.02 -26.66 -1.05
C GLY A 518 -4.25 -25.41 -0.22
N LEU A 519 -3.24 -24.56 -0.24
CA LEU A 519 -3.18 -23.29 0.48
C LEU A 519 -3.06 -22.15 -0.55
N GLU A 520 -3.84 -21.09 -0.35
CA GLU A 520 -3.74 -19.82 -1.08
C GLU A 520 -3.24 -18.73 -0.13
N TYR A 521 -2.17 -18.04 -0.52
CA TYR A 521 -1.71 -16.81 0.12
C TYR A 521 -1.99 -15.63 -0.81
N LEU A 522 -2.60 -14.58 -0.28
CA LEU A 522 -2.90 -13.34 -0.99
C LEU A 522 -2.03 -12.21 -0.43
N PHE A 523 -1.59 -11.29 -1.29
CA PHE A 523 -0.69 -10.19 -0.94
C PHE A 523 -1.10 -8.88 -1.62
#